data_AF-A0A2N2QBA0-F1
#
_entry.id   AF-A0A2N2QBA0-F1
#
_cell.length_a   1.000
_cell.length_b   1.000
_cell.length_c   1.000
_cell.angle_alpha   90.00
_cell.angle_beta   90.00
_cell.angle_gamma   90.00
#
_symmetry.space_group_name_H-M   'P 1'
#
loop_
_entity.id
_entity.type
_entity.pdbx_description
1 polymer ?
#
loop_
_entity_poly.entity_id
_entity_poly.type
_entity_poly.pdbx_seq_one_letter_code
_entity_poly.pdbx_strand_id
1 'polypeptide(L)'
;MQPHALSSVSPIKHRPALKLVKTKELPREDWLAVRKQGIGSSDAATAVGLNPYKSQLELWMEKTGRDGNLPKADPHDEESPMYWGNILEPIVAAHYTKRTGNRVRRINAVLQHPDPSLPWMLANIDREVTGSSEVQILECKTAGINGVKLWKDGVPEYVQLQVMHQLAVTGKQAADVAVLLGGQHLEIHRVERDERLITRLIELERHFWHYVESDTPPPADGSESADLALRCLYPADDGQTLDFTEERNLSATFADWLSVRQSIAEAEKLEAQLKQSLQQAMGSATRANFETGSVTWKKAKDSVVLDVTGLLKDHPEFQQQYAMSKPGSRRFLVA
;
A
#
# COMPACT_ATOMS: atom_id res chain seq x y z
N MET A 1 10.42 22.49 -55.09
CA MET A 1 11.13 22.10 -53.86
C MET A 1 11.16 23.30 -52.93
N GLN A 2 10.28 23.32 -51.93
CA GLN A 2 10.38 24.23 -50.79
C GLN A 2 10.66 23.37 -49.55
N PRO A 3 11.64 23.72 -48.70
CA PRO A 3 11.92 22.96 -47.50
C PRO A 3 10.89 23.28 -46.41
N HIS A 4 10.24 22.25 -45.88
CA HIS A 4 9.42 22.36 -44.68
C HIS A 4 10.30 22.73 -43.49
N ALA A 5 9.97 23.86 -42.84
CA ALA A 5 10.57 24.27 -41.59
C ALA A 5 10.16 23.30 -40.48
N LEU A 6 11.17 22.69 -39.84
CA LEU A 6 11.00 21.91 -38.61
C LEU A 6 10.55 22.87 -37.49
N SER A 7 9.35 22.63 -36.97
CA SER A 7 8.82 23.30 -35.79
C SER A 7 9.72 22.98 -34.60
N SER A 8 10.47 23.97 -34.12
CA SER A 8 11.23 23.90 -32.88
C SER A 8 10.28 23.89 -31.69
N VAL A 9 10.13 22.72 -31.06
CA VAL A 9 9.46 22.61 -29.75
C VAL A 9 10.29 23.40 -28.75
N SER A 10 9.72 24.49 -28.24
CA SER A 10 10.37 25.30 -27.20
C SER A 10 10.52 24.47 -25.93
N PRO A 11 11.66 24.54 -25.22
CA PRO A 11 11.84 23.81 -23.96
C PRO A 11 10.81 24.30 -22.94
N ILE A 12 10.07 23.36 -22.35
CA ILE A 12 9.12 23.63 -21.26
C ILE A 12 9.92 24.26 -20.12
N LYS A 13 9.69 25.55 -19.84
CA LYS A 13 10.28 26.23 -18.69
C LYS A 13 9.62 25.68 -17.42
N HIS A 14 10.26 24.70 -16.78
CA HIS A 14 9.80 24.18 -15.50
C HIS A 14 9.87 25.27 -14.43
N ARG A 15 8.70 25.64 -13.91
CA ARG A 15 8.60 26.51 -12.73
C ARG A 15 8.93 25.68 -11.49
N PRO A 16 9.57 26.26 -10.46
CA PRO A 16 9.80 25.53 -9.21
C PRO A 16 8.48 25.25 -8.48
N ALA A 17 8.42 24.14 -7.73
CA ALA A 17 7.26 23.82 -6.89
C ALA A 17 6.92 24.96 -5.92
N LEU A 18 5.62 25.15 -5.68
CA LEU A 18 5.12 26.06 -4.68
C LEU A 18 5.33 25.46 -3.28
N LYS A 19 5.64 26.29 -2.29
CA LYS A 19 5.75 25.87 -0.88
C LYS A 19 4.47 26.29 -0.17
N LEU A 20 3.52 25.37 0.00
CA LEU A 20 2.21 25.66 0.57
C LEU A 20 2.28 25.98 2.07
N VAL A 21 2.90 25.08 2.84
CA VAL A 21 2.94 25.18 4.30
C VAL A 21 4.32 24.80 4.80
N LYS A 22 4.86 25.58 5.74
CA LYS A 22 6.10 25.23 6.46
C LYS A 22 5.77 24.15 7.50
N THR A 23 6.53 23.05 7.52
CA THR A 23 6.22 21.90 8.38
C THR A 23 6.99 21.87 9.69
N LYS A 24 7.96 22.78 9.90
CA LYS A 24 8.89 22.72 11.04
C LYS A 24 8.18 22.78 12.41
N GLU A 25 7.11 23.56 12.51
CA GLU A 25 6.35 23.82 13.73
C GLU A 25 4.86 23.48 13.54
N LEU A 26 4.53 22.75 12.47
CA LEU A 26 3.14 22.41 12.14
C LEU A 26 2.70 21.23 13.01
N PRO A 27 1.63 21.36 13.81
CA PRO A 27 1.06 20.24 14.55
C PRO A 27 0.72 19.07 13.62
N ARG A 28 0.83 17.84 14.12
CA ARG A 28 0.61 16.63 13.32
C ARG A 28 -0.79 16.61 12.68
N GLU A 29 -1.81 17.05 13.42
CA GLU A 29 -3.19 17.09 12.91
C GLU A 29 -3.34 18.09 11.75
N ASP A 30 -2.77 19.29 11.87
CA ASP A 30 -2.77 20.29 10.80
C ASP A 30 -1.98 19.79 9.58
N TRP A 31 -0.86 19.10 9.80
CA TRP A 31 -0.10 18.46 8.73
C TRP A 31 -0.93 17.38 8.00
N LEU A 32 -1.66 16.55 8.74
CA LEU A 32 -2.57 15.56 8.15
C LEU A 32 -3.71 16.23 7.39
N ALA A 33 -4.27 17.34 7.91
CA ALA A 33 -5.32 18.10 7.24
C ALA A 33 -4.84 18.68 5.90
N VAL A 34 -3.64 19.26 5.85
CA VAL A 34 -3.03 19.73 4.59
C VAL A 34 -2.85 18.57 3.61
N ARG A 35 -2.41 17.40 4.08
CA ARG A 35 -2.26 16.21 3.22
C ARG A 35 -3.57 15.65 2.70
N LYS A 36 -4.71 15.95 3.33
CA LYS A 36 -6.03 15.56 2.80
C LYS A 36 -6.46 16.43 1.63
N GLN A 37 -5.86 17.60 1.42
CA GLN A 37 -6.19 18.54 0.33
C GLN A 37 -5.62 18.14 -1.05
N GLY A 38 -4.88 17.05 -1.13
CA GLY A 38 -4.28 16.58 -2.37
C GLY A 38 -3.75 15.16 -2.28
N ILE A 39 -3.19 14.67 -3.38
CA ILE A 39 -2.46 13.41 -3.48
C ILE A 39 -1.01 13.68 -3.12
N GLY A 40 -0.52 13.03 -2.06
CA GLY A 40 0.89 13.07 -1.69
C GLY A 40 1.72 12.09 -2.51
N SER A 41 3.03 12.30 -2.57
CA SER A 41 3.97 11.36 -3.21
C SER A 41 3.82 9.90 -2.73
N SER A 42 3.63 9.68 -1.42
CA SER A 42 3.38 8.34 -0.86
C SER A 42 2.04 7.72 -1.29
N ASP A 43 1.10 8.54 -1.75
CA ASP A 43 -0.24 8.13 -2.14
C ASP A 43 -0.28 7.76 -3.62
N ALA A 44 0.72 8.17 -4.42
CA ALA A 44 0.78 8.02 -5.88
C ALA A 44 0.47 6.58 -6.33
N ALA A 45 1.16 5.60 -5.75
CA ALA A 45 0.93 4.19 -6.09
C ALA A 45 -0.48 3.71 -5.73
N THR A 46 -1.04 4.16 -4.60
CA THR A 46 -2.41 3.81 -4.21
C THR A 46 -3.43 4.48 -5.13
N ALA A 47 -3.23 5.76 -5.45
CA ALA A 47 -4.10 6.52 -6.33
C ALA A 47 -4.22 5.88 -7.72
N VAL A 48 -3.24 5.10 -8.16
CA VAL A 48 -3.28 4.36 -9.43
C VAL A 48 -3.54 2.85 -9.29
N GLY A 49 -3.81 2.35 -8.08
CA GLY A 49 -4.13 0.94 -7.83
C GLY A 49 -2.94 -0.03 -7.85
N LEU A 50 -1.70 0.47 -7.69
CA LEU A 50 -0.46 -0.31 -7.75
C LEU A 50 0.27 -0.36 -6.39
N ASN A 51 -0.41 -0.01 -5.29
CA ASN A 51 0.14 -0.17 -3.94
C ASN A 51 -0.25 -1.54 -3.37
N PRO A 52 0.72 -2.38 -2.96
CA PRO A 52 0.43 -3.72 -2.42
C PRO A 52 -0.21 -3.70 -1.02
N TYR A 53 -0.26 -2.55 -0.34
CA TYR A 53 -0.71 -2.45 1.05
C TYR A 53 -2.01 -1.67 1.24
N LYS A 54 -2.39 -0.83 0.27
CA LYS A 54 -3.53 0.09 0.41
C LYS A 54 -4.28 0.26 -0.91
N SER A 55 -5.58 0.01 -0.88
CA SER A 55 -6.52 0.16 -1.99
C SER A 55 -6.87 1.63 -2.27
N GLN A 56 -7.36 1.91 -3.49
CA GLN A 56 -7.93 3.23 -3.81
C GLN A 56 -9.10 3.59 -2.89
N LEU A 57 -9.92 2.61 -2.48
CA LEU A 57 -11.08 2.83 -1.61
C LEU A 57 -10.67 3.34 -0.23
N GLU A 58 -9.64 2.73 0.38
CA GLU A 58 -9.11 3.20 1.66
C GLU A 58 -8.53 4.62 1.53
N LEU A 59 -7.77 4.91 0.46
CA LEU A 59 -7.25 6.27 0.23
C LEU A 59 -8.38 7.28 0.04
N TRP A 60 -9.45 6.92 -0.69
CA TRP A 60 -10.60 7.79 -0.86
C TRP A 60 -11.27 8.11 0.49
N MET A 61 -11.39 7.12 1.39
CA MET A 61 -11.89 7.35 2.75
C MET A 61 -10.99 8.34 3.51
N GLU A 62 -9.67 8.21 3.40
CA GLU A 62 -8.72 9.15 4.03
C GLU A 62 -8.89 10.58 3.51
N LYS A 63 -8.99 10.74 2.18
CA LYS A 63 -9.11 12.05 1.51
C LYS A 63 -10.47 12.71 1.74
N THR A 64 -11.53 11.92 1.93
CA THR A 64 -12.88 12.43 2.20
C THR A 64 -13.23 12.48 3.70
N GLY A 65 -12.31 12.11 4.59
CA GLY A 65 -12.50 12.19 6.04
C GLY A 65 -13.36 11.08 6.66
N ARG A 66 -13.52 9.95 5.96
CA ARG A 66 -14.24 8.73 6.41
C ARG A 66 -13.32 7.69 7.05
N ASP A 67 -12.10 8.09 7.41
CA ASP A 67 -11.06 7.26 8.04
C ASP A 67 -11.21 7.08 9.55
N GLY A 68 -12.30 7.56 10.16
CA GLY A 68 -12.52 7.50 11.61
C GLY A 68 -12.53 6.08 12.18
N ASN A 69 -13.08 5.12 11.43
CA ASN A 69 -13.17 3.71 11.82
C ASN A 69 -12.03 2.85 11.24
N LEU A 70 -11.15 3.42 10.41
CA LEU A 70 -9.98 2.69 9.92
C LEU A 70 -8.96 2.51 11.05
N PRO A 71 -8.20 1.39 11.06
CA PRO A 71 -7.08 1.24 11.98
C PRO A 71 -6.10 2.39 11.82
N LYS A 72 -5.89 3.16 12.90
CA LYS A 72 -4.93 4.25 12.91
C LYS A 72 -3.59 3.72 13.38
N ALA A 73 -2.54 4.02 12.61
CA ALA A 73 -1.19 3.75 13.07
C ALA A 73 -0.88 4.60 14.31
N ASP A 74 -0.51 3.95 15.40
CA ASP A 74 0.04 4.62 16.57
C ASP A 74 1.47 5.09 16.25
N PRO A 75 1.76 6.41 16.33
CA PRO A 75 3.10 6.93 16.10
C PRO A 75 4.16 6.38 17.06
N HIS A 76 3.76 5.83 18.21
CA HIS A 76 4.64 5.29 19.24
C HIS A 76 4.70 3.76 19.23
N ASP A 77 4.07 3.11 18.24
CA ASP A 77 4.21 1.67 18.03
C ASP A 77 5.64 1.36 17.55
N GLU A 78 6.51 0.97 18.48
CA GLU A 78 7.90 0.62 18.22
C GLU A 78 8.06 -0.66 17.38
N GLU A 79 6.98 -1.42 17.13
CA GLU A 79 6.97 -2.57 16.23
C GLU A 79 6.61 -2.17 14.78
N SER A 80 6.15 -0.94 14.57
CA SER A 80 5.71 -0.44 13.27
C SER A 80 6.88 -0.13 12.32
N PRO A 81 6.82 -0.56 11.04
CA PRO A 81 7.75 -0.11 10.01
C PRO A 81 7.80 1.42 9.85
N MET A 82 6.69 2.12 10.12
CA MET A 82 6.62 3.58 10.03
C MET A 82 7.46 4.27 11.11
N TYR A 83 7.41 3.75 12.34
CA TYR A 83 8.21 4.24 13.45
C TYR A 83 9.71 4.15 13.11
N TRP A 84 10.16 2.97 12.70
CA TRP A 84 11.56 2.75 12.32
C TRP A 84 11.98 3.54 11.09
N GLY A 85 11.11 3.72 10.11
CA GLY A 85 11.36 4.59 8.95
C GLY A 85 11.72 6.01 9.38
N ASN A 86 10.91 6.61 10.27
CA ASN A 86 11.16 7.97 10.78
C ASN A 86 12.45 8.08 11.60
N ILE A 87 12.72 7.10 12.46
CA ILE A 87 13.92 7.08 13.32
C ILE A 87 15.20 6.90 12.49
N LEU A 88 15.16 6.05 11.46
CA LEU A 88 16.34 5.69 10.67
C LEU A 88 16.59 6.62 9.49
N GLU A 89 15.61 7.39 9.02
CA GLU A 89 15.76 8.33 7.90
C GLU A 89 17.00 9.25 8.03
N PRO A 90 17.29 9.89 9.18
CA PRO A 90 18.51 10.70 9.34
C PRO A 90 19.81 9.89 9.17
N ILE A 91 19.81 8.63 9.61
CA ILE A 91 20.97 7.73 9.53
C ILE A 91 21.20 7.27 8.08
N VAL A 92 20.13 6.90 7.37
CA VAL A 92 20.16 6.56 5.93
C VAL A 92 20.70 7.75 5.13
N ALA A 93 20.19 8.96 5.38
CA ALA A 93 20.65 10.17 4.72
C ALA A 93 22.13 10.50 4.99
N ALA A 94 22.60 10.32 6.24
CA ALA A 94 24.02 10.51 6.59
C ALA A 94 24.92 9.49 5.88
N HIS A 95 24.49 8.23 5.80
CA HIS A 95 25.21 7.19 5.07
C HIS A 95 25.24 7.44 3.56
N TYR A 96 24.14 7.94 2.97
CA TYR A 96 24.10 8.39 1.59
C TYR A 96 25.17 9.46 1.32
N THR A 97 25.23 10.51 2.15
CA THR A 97 26.26 11.56 2.02
C THR A 97 27.67 10.99 2.16
N LYS A 98 27.91 10.07 3.10
CA LYS A 98 29.22 9.43 3.26
C LYS A 98 29.65 8.61 2.03
N ARG A 99 28.72 7.90 1.38
CA ARG A 99 29.02 7.04 0.23
C ARG A 99 29.16 7.80 -1.09
N THR A 100 28.37 8.85 -1.28
CA THR A 100 28.30 9.58 -2.55
C THR A 100 29.10 10.88 -2.56
N GLY A 101 29.41 11.43 -1.38
CA GLY A 101 29.97 12.78 -1.24
C GLY A 101 28.93 13.91 -1.40
N ASN A 102 27.69 13.59 -1.78
CA ASN A 102 26.64 14.58 -1.98
C ASN A 102 26.11 15.08 -0.64
N ARG A 103 26.09 16.41 -0.44
CA ARG A 103 25.46 17.00 0.75
C ARG A 103 23.95 17.00 0.57
N VAL A 104 23.22 16.89 1.66
CA VAL A 104 21.75 16.87 1.65
C VAL A 104 21.19 17.81 2.70
N ARG A 105 19.98 18.34 2.46
CA ARG A 105 19.26 19.20 3.41
C ARG A 105 17.78 18.85 3.48
N ARG A 106 17.14 19.13 4.62
CA ARG A 106 15.69 18.98 4.77
C ARG A 106 14.94 20.07 4.02
N ILE A 107 13.83 19.71 3.39
CA ILE A 107 12.81 20.68 2.96
C ILE A 107 11.64 20.58 3.95
N ASN A 108 11.59 21.52 4.90
CA ASN A 108 10.51 21.59 5.89
C ASN A 108 9.26 22.26 5.28
N ALA A 109 8.76 21.74 4.17
CA ALA A 109 7.57 22.24 3.50
C ALA A 109 6.79 21.13 2.78
N VAL A 110 5.47 21.28 2.70
CA VAL A 110 4.66 20.59 1.68
C VAL A 110 4.83 21.34 0.37
N LEU A 111 5.30 20.64 -0.65
CA LEU A 111 5.46 21.15 -2.00
C LEU A 111 4.18 20.92 -2.79
N GLN A 112 3.83 21.82 -3.69
CA GLN A 112 2.71 21.68 -4.63
C GLN A 112 3.20 21.92 -6.06
N HIS A 113 2.62 21.17 -6.99
CA HIS A 113 2.90 21.32 -8.40
C HIS A 113 2.60 22.78 -8.85
N PRO A 114 3.49 23.42 -9.64
CA PRO A 114 3.36 24.84 -9.97
C PRO A 114 2.32 25.16 -11.05
N ASP A 115 1.83 24.14 -11.77
CA ASP A 115 0.73 24.29 -12.72
C ASP A 115 -0.59 24.51 -11.96
N PRO A 116 -1.30 25.64 -12.18
CA PRO A 116 -2.57 25.93 -11.52
C PRO A 116 -3.69 24.92 -11.82
N SER A 117 -3.55 24.10 -12.86
CA SER A 117 -4.48 23.01 -13.15
C SER A 117 -4.26 21.80 -12.25
N LEU A 118 -3.10 21.67 -11.59
CA LEU A 118 -2.71 20.52 -10.74
C LEU A 118 -2.56 20.89 -9.24
N PRO A 119 -3.48 21.65 -8.61
CA PRO A 119 -3.32 22.10 -7.24
C PRO A 119 -3.38 20.95 -6.21
N TRP A 120 -3.95 19.81 -6.59
CA TRP A 120 -4.04 18.60 -5.77
C TRP A 120 -2.75 17.77 -5.76
N MET A 121 -1.77 18.03 -6.62
CA MET A 121 -0.51 17.30 -6.61
C MET A 121 0.43 17.88 -5.56
N LEU A 122 0.65 17.13 -4.49
CA LEU A 122 1.44 17.52 -3.34
C LEU A 122 2.64 16.57 -3.15
N ALA A 123 3.77 17.09 -2.70
CA ALA A 123 4.91 16.25 -2.35
C ALA A 123 5.55 16.67 -1.03
N ASN A 124 5.90 15.67 -0.24
CA ASN A 124 6.95 15.77 0.76
C ASN A 124 8.13 14.95 0.23
N ILE A 125 9.32 15.56 0.27
CA ILE A 125 10.57 14.86 -0.04
C ILE A 125 11.40 14.82 1.23
N ASP A 126 12.08 13.70 1.48
CA ASP A 126 12.87 13.54 2.70
C ASP A 126 14.02 14.54 2.71
N ARG A 127 14.74 14.62 1.59
CA ARG A 127 15.89 15.51 1.45
C ARG A 127 16.02 16.06 0.03
N GLU A 128 16.56 17.27 -0.03
CA GLU A 128 17.12 17.84 -1.25
C GLU A 128 18.62 17.59 -1.28
N VAL A 129 19.11 17.09 -2.41
CA VAL A 129 20.54 16.93 -2.66
C VAL A 129 21.12 18.27 -3.12
N THR A 130 22.16 18.73 -2.43
CA THR A 130 22.89 19.98 -2.70
C THR A 130 24.36 19.62 -2.92
N GLY A 131 24.85 19.73 -4.14
CA GLY A 131 26.25 19.38 -4.45
C GLY A 131 26.43 18.53 -5.70
N SER A 132 25.35 18.10 -6.34
CA SER A 132 25.37 17.48 -7.66
C SER A 132 24.30 18.11 -8.55
N SER A 133 24.62 18.31 -9.82
CA SER A 133 23.64 18.69 -10.85
C SER A 133 22.90 17.46 -11.41
N GLU A 134 23.40 16.26 -11.17
CA GLU A 134 22.85 15.02 -11.73
C GLU A 134 21.69 14.45 -10.91
N VAL A 135 21.58 14.82 -9.63
CA VAL A 135 20.51 14.38 -8.72
C VAL A 135 20.12 15.49 -7.77
N GLN A 136 18.82 15.65 -7.52
CA GLN A 136 18.30 16.77 -6.73
C GLN A 136 17.34 16.36 -5.61
N ILE A 137 16.92 15.09 -5.56
CA ILE A 137 16.07 14.51 -4.51
C ILE A 137 16.78 13.30 -3.92
N LEU A 138 16.64 13.13 -2.60
CA LEU A 138 16.94 11.87 -1.94
C LEU A 138 15.68 11.40 -1.21
N GLU A 139 15.25 10.18 -1.54
CA GLU A 139 14.21 9.42 -0.86
C GLU A 139 14.88 8.31 -0.03
N CYS A 140 14.60 8.27 1.27
CA CYS A 140 15.16 7.32 2.21
C CYS A 140 14.14 6.24 2.54
N LYS A 141 14.52 4.97 2.37
CA LYS A 141 13.69 3.82 2.70
C LYS A 141 14.37 2.89 3.67
N THR A 142 13.58 2.14 4.41
CA THR A 142 14.02 1.01 5.23
C THR A 142 13.18 -0.19 4.87
N ALA A 143 13.80 -1.35 4.70
CA ALA A 143 13.07 -2.59 4.49
C ALA A 143 13.57 -3.65 5.48
N GLY A 144 12.66 -4.19 6.29
CA GLY A 144 12.96 -5.32 7.16
C GLY A 144 13.22 -6.60 6.37
N ILE A 145 13.58 -7.69 7.07
CA ILE A 145 13.98 -8.98 6.46
C ILE A 145 12.94 -9.49 5.45
N ASN A 146 11.64 -9.37 5.78
CA ASN A 146 10.55 -9.80 4.89
C ASN A 146 10.35 -8.89 3.67
N GLY A 147 10.81 -7.64 3.74
CA GLY A 147 10.70 -6.64 2.68
C GLY A 147 11.85 -6.69 1.67
N VAL A 148 13.02 -7.24 2.04
CA VAL A 148 14.21 -7.32 1.18
C VAL A 148 13.91 -8.00 -0.15
N LYS A 149 13.06 -9.02 -0.16
CA LYS A 149 12.68 -9.75 -1.39
C LYS A 149 12.05 -8.86 -2.48
N LEU A 150 11.41 -7.74 -2.09
CA LEU A 150 10.80 -6.80 -3.04
C LEU A 150 11.86 -5.96 -3.78
N TRP A 151 13.07 -5.87 -3.24
CA TRP A 151 14.16 -5.06 -3.78
C TRP A 151 15.15 -5.86 -4.63
N LYS A 152 14.90 -7.16 -4.83
CA LYS A 152 15.82 -8.08 -5.53
C LYS A 152 16.15 -7.63 -6.97
N ASP A 153 15.19 -6.99 -7.63
CA ASP A 153 15.27 -6.51 -9.01
C ASP A 153 15.42 -4.97 -9.08
N GLY A 154 15.82 -4.33 -7.97
CA GLY A 154 15.94 -2.88 -7.84
C GLY A 154 14.78 -2.23 -7.09
N VAL A 155 14.48 -0.97 -7.39
CA VAL A 155 13.45 -0.19 -6.69
C VAL A 155 12.05 -0.78 -6.96
N PRO A 156 11.26 -1.14 -5.93
CA PRO A 156 9.90 -1.64 -6.13
C PRO A 156 9.01 -0.62 -6.84
N GLU A 157 8.06 -1.10 -7.65
CA GLU A 157 7.19 -0.25 -8.49
C GLU A 157 6.48 0.86 -7.71
N TYR A 158 5.90 0.55 -6.54
CA TYR A 158 5.22 1.56 -5.71
C TYR A 158 6.15 2.68 -5.22
N VAL A 159 7.44 2.39 -5.04
CA VAL A 159 8.47 3.40 -4.68
C VAL A 159 8.89 4.20 -5.91
N GLN A 160 9.00 3.55 -7.08
CA GLN A 160 9.26 4.25 -8.35
C GLN A 160 8.16 5.28 -8.65
N LEU A 161 6.89 4.90 -8.48
CA LEU A 161 5.75 5.82 -8.66
C LEU A 161 5.78 6.99 -7.68
N GLN A 162 6.12 6.72 -6.41
CA GLN A 162 6.32 7.79 -5.41
C GLN A 162 7.39 8.79 -5.88
N VAL A 163 8.54 8.29 -6.35
CA VAL A 163 9.65 9.14 -6.80
C VAL A 163 9.28 9.90 -8.08
N MET A 164 8.61 9.26 -9.03
CA MET A 164 8.13 9.90 -10.26
C MET A 164 7.14 11.01 -9.95
N HIS A 165 6.24 10.82 -8.98
CA HIS A 165 5.36 11.88 -8.47
C HIS A 165 6.17 13.05 -7.89
N GLN A 166 7.19 12.79 -7.06
CA GLN A 166 8.05 13.85 -6.52
C GLN A 166 8.77 14.62 -7.64
N LEU A 167 9.28 13.93 -8.65
CA LEU A 167 9.91 14.57 -9.82
C LEU A 167 8.89 15.40 -10.59
N ALA A 168 7.67 14.91 -10.79
CA ALA A 168 6.57 15.66 -11.41
C ALA A 168 6.28 16.96 -10.65
N VAL A 169 6.01 16.88 -9.35
CA VAL A 169 5.71 18.05 -8.49
C VAL A 169 6.84 19.08 -8.49
N THR A 170 8.09 18.62 -8.42
CA THR A 170 9.25 19.50 -8.22
C THR A 170 9.87 20.04 -9.50
N GLY A 171 9.61 19.41 -10.65
CA GLY A 171 10.32 19.69 -11.90
C GLY A 171 11.80 19.25 -11.90
N LYS A 172 12.24 18.51 -10.87
CA LYS A 172 13.60 17.98 -10.78
C LYS A 172 13.79 16.82 -11.76
N GLN A 173 15.04 16.54 -12.12
CA GLN A 173 15.40 15.62 -13.21
C GLN A 173 15.77 14.23 -12.71
N ALA A 174 16.18 14.10 -11.45
CA ALA A 174 16.51 12.81 -10.88
C ALA A 174 16.44 12.79 -9.35
N ALA A 175 16.19 11.60 -8.83
CA ALA A 175 16.20 11.28 -7.42
C ALA A 175 17.10 10.06 -7.16
N ASP A 176 17.75 10.04 -6.01
CA ASP A 176 18.34 8.80 -5.49
C ASP A 176 17.38 8.21 -4.44
N VAL A 177 17.15 6.90 -4.53
CA VAL A 177 16.48 6.10 -3.50
C VAL A 177 17.56 5.39 -2.70
N ALA A 178 17.79 5.82 -1.47
CA ALA A 178 18.69 5.14 -0.53
C ALA A 178 17.87 4.23 0.38
N VAL A 179 18.09 2.92 0.31
CA VAL A 179 17.37 1.94 1.11
C VAL A 179 18.29 1.20 2.06
N LEU A 180 17.91 1.08 3.33
CA LEU A 180 18.55 0.19 4.30
C LEU A 180 17.78 -1.14 4.37
N LEU A 181 18.36 -2.18 3.80
CA LEU A 181 17.82 -3.54 3.71
C LEU A 181 18.32 -4.38 4.89
N GLY A 182 17.36 -5.03 5.57
CA GLY A 182 17.64 -5.93 6.70
C GLY A 182 18.41 -5.28 7.85
N GLY A 183 18.39 -3.95 7.95
CA GLY A 183 19.08 -3.18 9.00
C GLY A 183 20.59 -2.99 8.81
N GLN A 184 21.19 -3.52 7.74
CA GLN A 184 22.66 -3.56 7.61
C GLN A 184 23.19 -3.31 6.19
N HIS A 185 22.39 -3.61 5.16
CA HIS A 185 22.80 -3.47 3.78
C HIS A 185 22.16 -2.22 3.17
N LEU A 186 22.96 -1.18 2.93
CA LEU A 186 22.48 0.03 2.26
C LEU A 186 22.70 -0.06 0.76
N GLU A 187 21.67 0.20 -0.03
CA GLU A 187 21.72 0.35 -1.49
C GLU A 187 21.30 1.76 -1.89
N ILE A 188 21.81 2.24 -3.03
CA ILE A 188 21.46 3.55 -3.59
C ILE A 188 21.11 3.32 -5.06
N HIS A 189 19.88 3.67 -5.42
CA HIS A 189 19.35 3.50 -6.77
C HIS A 189 19.02 4.87 -7.35
N ARG A 190 19.56 5.20 -8.52
CA ARG A 190 19.21 6.43 -9.26
C ARG A 190 17.92 6.18 -10.04
N VAL A 191 16.97 7.08 -9.89
CA VAL A 191 15.74 7.14 -10.67
C VAL A 191 15.73 8.46 -11.45
N GLU A 192 15.78 8.35 -12.77
CA GLU A 192 15.72 9.50 -13.67
C GLU A 192 14.28 9.85 -14.01
N ARG A 193 14.03 11.13 -14.28
CA ARG A 193 12.72 11.61 -14.70
C ARG A 193 12.32 10.98 -16.04
N ASP A 194 11.19 10.30 -16.04
CA ASP A 194 10.54 9.81 -17.26
C ASP A 194 9.25 10.59 -17.51
N GLU A 195 9.26 11.47 -18.52
CA GLU A 195 8.10 12.31 -18.86
C GLU A 195 6.90 11.50 -19.36
N ARG A 196 7.11 10.34 -19.99
CA ARG A 196 6.01 9.49 -20.46
C ARG A 196 5.30 8.85 -19.27
N LEU A 197 6.09 8.32 -18.34
CA LEU A 197 5.56 7.75 -17.10
C LEU A 197 4.87 8.84 -16.27
N ILE A 198 5.48 10.01 -16.10
CA ILE A 198 4.88 11.13 -15.37
C ILE A 198 3.56 11.57 -16.00
N THR A 199 3.50 11.72 -17.32
CA THR A 199 2.26 12.07 -18.02
C THR A 199 1.16 11.07 -17.69
N ARG A 200 1.45 9.77 -17.78
CA ARG A 200 0.48 8.72 -17.47
C ARG A 200 0.09 8.68 -15.99
N LEU A 201 1.05 8.90 -15.10
CA LEU A 201 0.82 8.96 -13.66
C LEU A 201 -0.15 10.09 -13.31
N ILE A 202 0.06 11.30 -13.85
CA ILE A 202 -0.81 12.46 -13.62
C ILE A 202 -2.24 12.19 -14.12
N GLU A 203 -2.41 11.54 -15.28
CA GLU A 203 -3.73 11.16 -15.81
C GLU A 203 -4.49 10.23 -14.86
N LEU A 204 -3.82 9.19 -14.35
CA LEU A 204 -4.42 8.19 -13.47
C LEU A 204 -4.70 8.77 -12.08
N GLU A 205 -3.77 9.56 -11.54
CA GLU A 205 -3.96 10.27 -10.28
C GLU A 205 -5.09 11.29 -10.37
N ARG A 206 -5.24 12.00 -11.50
CA ARG A 206 -6.38 12.87 -11.75
C ARG A 206 -7.69 12.11 -11.72
N HIS A 207 -7.74 10.94 -12.34
CA HIS A 207 -8.94 10.09 -12.33
C HIS A 207 -9.30 9.69 -10.90
N PHE A 208 -8.32 9.32 -10.08
CA PHE A 208 -8.56 9.10 -8.65
C PHE A 208 -9.02 10.37 -7.92
N TRP A 209 -8.39 11.51 -8.18
CA TRP A 209 -8.78 12.77 -7.55
C TRP A 209 -10.21 13.16 -7.88
N HIS A 210 -10.71 12.82 -9.07
CA HIS A 210 -12.11 13.01 -9.43
C HIS A 210 -13.08 12.24 -8.51
N TYR A 211 -12.73 11.04 -8.06
CA TYR A 211 -13.53 10.31 -7.05
C TYR A 211 -13.61 11.07 -5.72
N VAL A 212 -12.51 11.72 -5.32
CA VAL A 212 -12.47 12.56 -4.12
C VAL A 212 -13.34 13.81 -4.31
N GLU A 213 -13.18 14.53 -5.42
CA GLU A 213 -13.92 15.77 -5.70
C GLU A 213 -15.43 15.55 -5.91
N SER A 214 -15.82 14.42 -6.50
CA SER A 214 -17.22 14.05 -6.74
C SER A 214 -17.88 13.31 -5.56
N ASP A 215 -17.13 13.08 -4.48
CA ASP A 215 -17.54 12.26 -3.34
C ASP A 215 -18.10 10.88 -3.75
N THR A 216 -17.56 10.31 -4.83
CA THR A 216 -17.94 8.99 -5.36
C THR A 216 -16.85 7.98 -5.02
N PRO A 217 -17.13 6.88 -4.30
CA PRO A 217 -16.11 5.91 -3.94
C PRO A 217 -15.54 5.22 -5.20
N PRO A 218 -14.23 4.99 -5.28
CA PRO A 218 -13.65 4.16 -6.33
C PRO A 218 -14.11 2.70 -6.18
N PRO A 219 -14.10 1.90 -7.27
CA PRO A 219 -14.43 0.48 -7.20
C PRO A 219 -13.52 -0.28 -6.21
N ALA A 220 -14.10 -1.23 -5.48
CA ALA A 220 -13.33 -2.17 -4.67
C ALA A 220 -12.54 -3.13 -5.59
N ASP A 221 -11.31 -3.48 -5.18
CA ASP A 221 -10.34 -4.21 -5.99
C ASP A 221 -10.13 -5.67 -5.54
N GLY A 222 -10.87 -6.12 -4.51
CA GLY A 222 -10.73 -7.45 -3.92
C GLY A 222 -9.52 -7.62 -2.99
N SER A 223 -8.77 -6.55 -2.70
CA SER A 223 -7.70 -6.57 -1.71
C SER A 223 -8.23 -6.64 -0.27
N GLU A 224 -7.39 -7.08 0.65
CA GLU A 224 -7.69 -7.03 2.10
C GLU A 224 -7.97 -5.60 2.58
N SER A 225 -7.28 -4.60 2.00
CA SER A 225 -7.53 -3.18 2.27
C SER A 225 -8.94 -2.76 1.83
N ALA A 226 -9.40 -3.18 0.66
CA ALA A 226 -10.75 -2.86 0.20
C ALA A 226 -11.84 -3.56 1.04
N ASP A 227 -11.63 -4.82 1.46
CA ASP A 227 -12.54 -5.51 2.38
C ASP A 227 -12.63 -4.79 3.74
N LEU A 228 -11.48 -4.39 4.32
CA LEU A 228 -11.45 -3.61 5.55
C LEU A 228 -12.16 -2.26 5.38
N ALA A 229 -11.86 -1.54 4.30
CA ALA A 229 -12.49 -0.26 3.98
C ALA A 229 -14.01 -0.36 3.89
N LEU A 230 -14.54 -1.38 3.21
CA LEU A 230 -15.99 -1.64 3.12
C LEU A 230 -16.62 -1.91 4.48
N ARG A 231 -15.97 -2.68 5.35
CA ARG A 231 -16.46 -2.93 6.72
C ARG A 231 -16.47 -1.67 7.58
N CYS A 232 -15.49 -0.78 7.40
CA CYS A 232 -15.41 0.48 8.11
C CYS A 232 -16.41 1.53 7.59
N LEU A 233 -16.70 1.52 6.28
CA LEU A 233 -17.73 2.36 5.64
C LEU A 233 -19.14 1.95 6.04
N TYR A 234 -19.40 0.64 6.12
CA TYR A 234 -20.71 0.09 6.42
C TYR A 234 -20.65 -0.83 7.64
N PRO A 235 -20.46 -0.28 8.87
CA PRO A 235 -20.21 -1.10 10.06
C PRO A 235 -21.44 -1.86 10.58
N ALA A 236 -22.65 -1.39 10.25
CA ALA A 236 -23.92 -2.02 10.64
C ALA A 236 -24.83 -2.21 9.42
N ASP A 237 -25.77 -3.14 9.52
CA ASP A 237 -26.94 -3.20 8.64
C ASP A 237 -28.09 -2.37 9.21
N ASP A 238 -29.10 -2.12 8.37
CA ASP A 238 -30.32 -1.40 8.73
C ASP A 238 -31.59 -2.26 8.55
N GLY A 239 -31.41 -3.58 8.35
CA GLY A 239 -32.49 -4.53 8.10
C GLY A 239 -33.20 -4.42 6.74
N GLN A 240 -32.77 -3.52 5.85
CA GLN A 240 -33.40 -3.38 4.53
C GLN A 240 -33.00 -4.51 3.57
N THR A 241 -33.91 -4.86 2.68
CA THR A 241 -33.66 -5.77 1.55
C THR A 241 -33.70 -4.96 0.26
N LEU A 242 -32.62 -5.02 -0.52
CA LEU A 242 -32.53 -4.39 -1.84
C LEU A 242 -32.82 -5.43 -2.92
N ASP A 243 -33.56 -5.01 -3.95
CA ASP A 243 -33.85 -5.84 -5.12
C ASP A 243 -32.96 -5.40 -6.29
N PHE A 244 -32.00 -6.25 -6.66
CA PHE A 244 -31.09 -6.04 -7.79
C PHE A 244 -31.40 -6.94 -8.99
N THR A 245 -32.60 -7.55 -9.04
CA THR A 245 -32.98 -8.48 -10.12
C THR A 245 -32.97 -7.86 -11.50
N GLU A 246 -33.34 -6.58 -11.62
CA GLU A 246 -33.32 -5.82 -12.88
C GLU A 246 -31.97 -5.11 -13.14
N GLU A 247 -31.09 -5.07 -12.15
CA GLU A 247 -29.75 -4.48 -12.25
C GLU A 247 -28.78 -5.47 -12.92
N ARG A 248 -28.77 -5.47 -14.26
CA ARG A 248 -28.03 -6.44 -15.08
C ARG A 248 -26.58 -6.64 -14.65
N ASN A 249 -25.85 -5.55 -14.36
CA ASN A 249 -24.44 -5.62 -13.99
C ASN A 249 -24.23 -6.30 -12.62
N LEU A 250 -25.07 -5.99 -11.63
CA LEU A 250 -25.00 -6.60 -10.29
C LEU A 250 -25.45 -8.06 -10.33
N SER A 251 -26.50 -8.36 -11.09
CA SER A 251 -26.99 -9.72 -11.30
C SER A 251 -25.93 -10.60 -11.99
N ALA A 252 -25.25 -10.08 -13.02
CA ALA A 252 -24.14 -10.78 -13.66
C ALA A 252 -22.96 -11.01 -12.69
N THR A 253 -22.59 -9.97 -11.93
CA THR A 253 -21.51 -10.06 -10.92
C THR A 253 -21.83 -11.12 -9.85
N PHE A 254 -23.08 -11.21 -9.40
CA PHE A 254 -23.53 -12.23 -8.46
C PHE A 254 -23.44 -13.64 -9.04
N ALA A 255 -23.87 -13.84 -10.29
CA ALA A 255 -23.79 -15.12 -10.98
C ALA A 255 -22.32 -15.57 -11.17
N ASP A 256 -21.44 -14.66 -11.61
CA ASP A 256 -20.01 -14.91 -11.76
C ASP A 256 -19.37 -15.27 -10.42
N TRP A 257 -19.72 -14.55 -9.35
CA TRP A 257 -19.25 -14.85 -8.00
C TRP A 257 -19.66 -16.25 -7.53
N LEU A 258 -20.91 -16.66 -7.75
CA LEU A 258 -21.36 -18.03 -7.45
C LEU A 258 -20.61 -19.08 -8.26
N SER A 259 -20.36 -18.83 -9.56
CA SER A 259 -19.60 -19.74 -10.41
C SER A 259 -18.17 -19.92 -9.90
N VAL A 260 -17.48 -18.83 -9.55
CA VAL A 260 -16.11 -18.89 -9.00
C VAL A 260 -16.08 -19.66 -7.68
N ARG A 261 -17.06 -19.43 -6.79
CA ARG A 261 -17.18 -20.17 -5.53
C ARG A 261 -17.34 -21.67 -5.76
N GLN A 262 -18.13 -22.07 -6.75
CA GLN A 262 -18.30 -23.47 -7.11
C GLN A 262 -16.98 -24.08 -7.61
N SER A 263 -16.25 -23.38 -8.49
CA SER A 263 -14.95 -23.85 -8.96
C SER A 263 -13.91 -23.99 -7.84
N ILE A 264 -13.91 -23.08 -6.85
CA ILE A 264 -13.04 -23.20 -5.66
C ILE A 264 -13.39 -24.48 -4.88
N ALA A 265 -14.67 -24.71 -4.59
CA ALA A 265 -15.11 -25.89 -3.86
C ALA A 265 -14.75 -27.21 -4.59
N GLU A 266 -14.86 -27.23 -5.91
CA GLU A 266 -14.46 -28.38 -6.74
C GLU A 266 -12.94 -28.60 -6.72
N ALA A 267 -12.16 -27.52 -6.83
CA ALA A 267 -10.71 -27.58 -6.75
C ALA A 267 -10.21 -28.04 -5.37
N GLU A 268 -10.80 -27.56 -4.28
CA GLU A 268 -10.50 -28.01 -2.91
C GLU A 268 -10.83 -29.49 -2.73
N LYS A 269 -11.96 -29.95 -3.26
CA LYS A 269 -12.32 -31.38 -3.23
C LYS A 269 -11.32 -32.23 -4.00
N LEU A 270 -10.89 -31.78 -5.18
CA LEU A 270 -9.90 -32.48 -5.98
C LEU A 270 -8.52 -32.50 -5.31
N GLU A 271 -8.06 -31.37 -4.75
CA GLU A 271 -6.83 -31.29 -3.96
C GLU A 271 -6.85 -32.29 -2.81
N ALA A 272 -7.95 -32.34 -2.06
CA ALA A 272 -8.10 -33.26 -0.94
C ALA A 272 -8.06 -34.72 -1.39
N GLN A 273 -8.71 -35.07 -2.50
CA GLN A 273 -8.68 -36.43 -3.08
C GLN A 273 -7.26 -36.83 -3.51
N LEU A 274 -6.53 -35.94 -4.18
CA LEU A 274 -5.15 -36.19 -4.61
C LEU A 274 -4.22 -36.36 -3.40
N LYS A 275 -4.33 -35.46 -2.41
CA LYS A 275 -3.58 -35.52 -1.15
C LYS A 275 -3.83 -36.83 -0.40
N GLN A 276 -5.09 -37.25 -0.28
CA GLN A 276 -5.47 -38.52 0.35
C GLN A 276 -4.91 -39.72 -0.41
N SER A 277 -4.93 -39.69 -1.74
CA SER A 277 -4.33 -40.76 -2.57
C SER A 277 -2.83 -40.91 -2.28
N LEU A 278 -2.11 -39.79 -2.14
CA LEU A 278 -0.70 -39.80 -1.75
C LEU A 278 -0.49 -40.29 -0.32
N GLN A 279 -1.31 -39.85 0.63
CA GLN A 279 -1.25 -40.31 2.03
C GLN A 279 -1.50 -41.83 2.13
N GLN A 280 -2.48 -42.35 1.40
CA GLN A 280 -2.78 -43.77 1.34
C GLN A 280 -1.60 -44.56 0.77
N ALA A 281 -0.93 -44.06 -0.27
CA ALA A 281 0.28 -44.68 -0.83
C ALA A 281 1.49 -44.60 0.13
N MET A 282 1.62 -43.52 0.91
CA MET A 282 2.67 -43.37 1.93
C MET A 282 2.47 -44.31 3.12
N GLY A 283 1.23 -44.60 3.50
CA GLY A 283 0.94 -45.43 4.67
C GLY A 283 1.57 -44.85 5.95
N SER A 284 2.44 -45.63 6.60
CA SER A 284 3.18 -45.19 7.81
C SER A 284 4.49 -44.45 7.51
N ALA A 285 4.86 -44.28 6.23
CA ALA A 285 6.10 -43.61 5.86
C ALA A 285 6.05 -42.12 6.18
N THR A 286 7.16 -41.60 6.71
CA THR A 286 7.31 -40.19 7.08
C THR A 286 7.52 -39.25 5.89
N ARG A 287 8.09 -39.76 4.79
CA ARG A 287 8.49 -38.96 3.62
C ARG A 287 8.34 -39.79 2.36
N ALA A 288 7.92 -39.13 1.27
CA ALA A 288 7.95 -39.67 -0.08
C ALA A 288 8.64 -38.69 -1.03
N ASN A 289 9.40 -39.22 -1.99
CA ASN A 289 10.04 -38.45 -3.06
C ASN A 289 9.32 -38.73 -4.38
N PHE A 290 9.17 -37.70 -5.20
CA PHE A 290 8.59 -37.73 -6.53
C PHE A 290 9.57 -37.07 -7.51
N GLU A 291 9.30 -37.19 -8.81
CA GLU A 291 10.14 -36.59 -9.86
C GLU A 291 10.33 -35.07 -9.68
N THR A 292 9.30 -34.36 -9.24
CA THR A 292 9.27 -32.89 -9.14
C THR A 292 9.44 -32.35 -7.72
N GLY A 293 9.62 -33.22 -6.72
CA GLY A 293 9.71 -32.76 -5.33
C GLY A 293 9.54 -33.85 -4.29
N SER A 294 9.19 -33.47 -3.06
CA SER A 294 8.97 -34.40 -1.97
C SER A 294 7.94 -33.88 -0.98
N VAL A 295 7.29 -34.78 -0.26
CA VAL A 295 6.34 -34.44 0.81
C VAL A 295 6.71 -35.16 2.10
N THR A 296 6.32 -34.59 3.24
CA THR A 296 6.42 -35.25 4.53
C THR A 296 5.07 -35.30 5.21
N TRP A 297 4.75 -36.45 5.81
CA TRP A 297 3.54 -36.65 6.58
C TRP A 297 3.92 -37.35 7.88
N LYS A 298 3.93 -36.60 8.97
CA LYS A 298 4.41 -37.04 10.29
C LYS A 298 3.29 -36.88 11.30
N LYS A 299 3.16 -37.84 12.22
CA LYS A 299 2.36 -37.64 13.44
C LYS A 299 3.03 -36.54 14.26
N ALA A 300 2.28 -35.48 14.60
CA ALA A 300 2.74 -34.49 15.57
C ALA A 300 2.90 -35.14 16.95
N LYS A 301 3.68 -34.50 17.84
CA LYS A 301 3.77 -34.95 19.24
C LYS A 301 2.41 -34.79 19.90
N ASP A 302 2.01 -35.78 20.69
CA ASP A 302 0.79 -35.68 21.50
C ASP A 302 0.91 -34.47 22.44
N SER A 303 -0.15 -33.67 22.50
CA SER A 303 -0.20 -32.45 23.31
C SER A 303 -1.35 -32.53 24.30
N VAL A 304 -1.13 -31.97 25.48
CA VAL A 304 -2.19 -31.77 26.47
C VAL A 304 -2.76 -30.38 26.22
N VAL A 305 -4.06 -30.33 25.94
CA VAL A 305 -4.81 -29.08 25.81
C VAL A 305 -5.73 -28.91 27.00
N LEU A 306 -5.96 -27.66 27.41
CA LEU A 306 -6.91 -27.36 28.46
C LEU A 306 -8.34 -27.61 27.95
N ASP A 307 -9.11 -28.45 28.64
CA ASP A 307 -10.54 -28.60 28.38
C ASP A 307 -11.29 -27.38 28.91
N VAL A 308 -11.39 -26.35 28.08
CA VAL A 308 -12.07 -25.10 28.42
C VAL A 308 -13.54 -25.35 28.73
N THR A 309 -14.20 -26.27 28.02
CA THR A 309 -15.62 -26.58 28.24
C THR A 309 -15.84 -27.21 29.62
N GLY A 310 -15.02 -28.20 29.98
CA GLY A 310 -15.02 -28.81 31.31
C GLY A 310 -14.68 -27.79 32.40
N LEU A 311 -13.61 -27.01 32.20
CA LEU A 311 -13.20 -25.96 33.14
C LEU A 311 -14.31 -24.95 33.40
N LEU A 312 -14.96 -24.41 32.37
CA LEU A 312 -16.03 -23.42 32.53
C LEU A 312 -17.31 -24.01 33.11
N LYS A 313 -17.52 -25.33 32.96
CA LYS A 313 -18.62 -26.04 33.61
C LYS A 313 -18.39 -26.17 35.12
N ASP A 314 -17.16 -26.49 35.52
CA ASP A 314 -16.79 -26.67 36.93
C ASP A 314 -16.53 -25.32 37.64
N HIS A 315 -16.07 -24.32 36.87
CA HIS A 315 -15.66 -22.99 37.31
C HIS A 315 -16.25 -21.88 36.41
N PRO A 316 -17.58 -21.64 36.46
CA PRO A 316 -18.24 -20.61 35.64
C PRO A 316 -17.75 -19.19 35.93
N GLU A 317 -17.18 -18.93 37.11
CA GLU A 317 -16.58 -17.65 37.49
C GLU A 317 -15.48 -17.19 36.53
N PHE A 318 -14.74 -18.11 35.93
CA PHE A 318 -13.69 -17.77 34.98
C PHE A 318 -14.22 -17.20 33.67
N GLN A 319 -15.44 -17.58 33.26
CA GLN A 319 -16.05 -16.98 32.08
C GLN A 319 -16.30 -15.48 32.30
N GLN A 320 -16.68 -15.09 33.52
CA GLN A 320 -16.92 -13.69 33.86
C GLN A 320 -15.60 -12.95 34.10
N GLN A 321 -14.66 -13.55 34.84
CA GLN A 321 -13.38 -12.95 35.18
C GLN A 321 -12.50 -12.66 33.96
N TYR A 322 -12.58 -13.51 32.94
CA TYR A 322 -11.79 -13.40 31.70
C TYR A 322 -12.64 -13.08 30.47
N ALA A 323 -13.84 -12.55 30.67
CA ALA A 323 -14.69 -12.11 29.57
C ALA A 323 -14.00 -11.01 28.77
N MET A 324 -13.83 -11.24 27.46
CA MET A 324 -13.39 -10.23 26.52
C MET A 324 -14.51 -9.97 25.52
N SER A 325 -14.99 -8.73 25.47
CA SER A 325 -15.93 -8.33 24.43
C SER A 325 -15.19 -8.19 23.10
N LYS A 326 -15.66 -8.89 22.08
CA LYS A 326 -15.21 -8.72 20.70
C LYS A 326 -16.37 -8.16 19.88
N PRO A 327 -16.24 -6.96 19.29
CA PRO A 327 -17.24 -6.43 18.38
C PRO A 327 -17.50 -7.42 17.23
N GLY A 328 -18.76 -7.58 16.85
CA GLY A 328 -19.12 -8.31 15.64
C GLY A 328 -18.72 -7.55 14.38
N SER A 329 -18.60 -8.26 13.26
CA SER A 329 -18.44 -7.67 11.94
C SER A 329 -19.59 -8.10 11.02
N ARG A 330 -19.95 -7.24 10.05
CA ARG A 330 -20.88 -7.64 8.99
C ARG A 330 -20.30 -8.83 8.21
N ARG A 331 -21.15 -9.78 7.89
CA ARG A 331 -20.80 -10.99 7.12
C ARG A 331 -21.49 -10.94 5.78
N PHE A 332 -20.78 -11.38 4.75
CA PHE A 332 -21.33 -11.55 3.41
C PHE A 332 -21.54 -13.03 3.14
N LEU A 333 -22.80 -13.47 3.09
CA LEU A 333 -23.20 -14.87 2.97
C LEU A 333 -24.20 -15.02 1.82
N VAL A 334 -24.21 -16.20 1.19
CA VAL A 334 -25.34 -16.59 0.33
C VAL A 334 -26.48 -16.97 1.24
N ALA A 335 -27.67 -16.40 0.99
CA ALA A 335 -28.89 -16.65 1.76
C ALA A 335 -29.52 -18.00 1.41
#